data_AF-A0A7J8DK70-F1
#
_entry.id   AF-A0A7J8DK70-F1
#
_cell.length_a   1.000
_cell.length_b   1.000
_cell.length_c   1.000
_cell.angle_alpha   90.00
_cell.angle_beta   90.00
_cell.angle_gamma   90.00
#
_symmetry.space_group_name_H-M   'P 1'
#
loop_
_entity.id
_entity.type
_entity.pdbx_description
1 polymer ?
#
loop_
_entity_poly.entity_id
_entity_poly.type
_entity_poly.pdbx_seq_one_letter_code
_entity_poly.pdbx_strand_id
1 'polypeptide(L)'
;MAGAQPGVHALQLKPVCVSDSLKKGTKFVKWDDDSAIVTPIILRSDPQGFFFYWTDQNKETELLDLSLVKDARCGKHARAPKDPKLRELLDVGNIGRLEHRMITVVYGADLVNISYLNLVAFQEEVAKVWWIEISEACHCLNPYDTVLMPVKDFEFLSYLTCVKIPSKNNSAAK
;
A
#
# COMPACT_ATOMS: atom_id res chain seq x y z
N MET A 1 -28.27 -41.93 -14.69
CA MET A 1 -26.86 -41.50 -14.71
C MET A 1 -26.84 -40.00 -14.98
N ALA A 2 -26.86 -39.17 -13.95
CA ALA A 2 -26.79 -37.71 -14.10
C ALA A 2 -25.31 -37.30 -14.20
N GLY A 3 -24.90 -36.73 -15.33
CA GLY A 3 -23.55 -36.21 -15.52
C GLY A 3 -23.36 -34.94 -14.71
N ALA A 4 -22.48 -34.99 -13.72
CA ALA A 4 -22.03 -33.80 -13.00
C ALA A 4 -21.20 -32.95 -13.97
N GLN A 5 -21.68 -31.74 -14.29
CA GLN A 5 -20.85 -30.72 -14.92
C GLN A 5 -19.85 -30.23 -13.85
N PRO A 6 -18.53 -30.27 -14.10
CA PRO A 6 -17.57 -29.64 -13.21
C PRO A 6 -17.76 -28.13 -13.34
N GLY A 7 -18.43 -27.53 -12.36
CA GLY A 7 -18.51 -26.10 -12.20
C GLY A 7 -17.11 -25.57 -11.95
N VAL A 8 -16.46 -25.07 -12.99
CA VAL A 8 -15.19 -24.34 -12.91
C VAL A 8 -15.51 -22.97 -12.31
N HIS A 9 -15.76 -22.92 -11.00
CA HIS A 9 -15.60 -21.69 -10.23
C HIS A 9 -14.10 -21.46 -10.02
N ALA A 10 -13.36 -21.27 -11.11
CA ALA A 10 -12.10 -20.57 -11.00
C ALA A 10 -12.45 -19.18 -10.46
N LEU A 11 -12.07 -18.90 -9.22
CA LEU A 11 -12.04 -17.54 -8.69
C LEU A 11 -11.29 -16.71 -9.72
N GLN A 12 -12.01 -15.90 -10.50
CA GLN A 12 -11.40 -14.98 -11.45
C GLN A 12 -10.74 -13.87 -10.61
N LEU A 13 -9.53 -14.16 -10.12
CA LEU A 13 -8.68 -13.15 -9.53
C LEU A 13 -8.39 -12.13 -10.63
N LYS A 14 -8.94 -10.93 -10.44
CA LYS A 14 -8.68 -9.82 -11.36
C LYS A 14 -7.16 -9.55 -11.31
N PRO A 15 -6.47 -9.46 -12.45
CA PRO A 15 -5.06 -9.08 -12.47
C PRO A 15 -4.88 -7.75 -11.72
N VAL A 16 -3.83 -7.66 -10.90
CA VAL A 16 -3.46 -6.39 -10.23
C VAL A 16 -3.19 -5.36 -11.32
N CYS A 17 -4.01 -4.32 -11.38
CA CYS A 17 -3.84 -3.23 -12.34
C CYS A 17 -3.07 -2.09 -11.66
N VAL A 18 -1.76 -2.02 -11.88
CA VAL A 18 -0.93 -0.94 -11.35
C VAL A 18 -1.21 0.37 -12.10
N SER A 19 -1.65 1.40 -11.37
CA SER A 19 -1.86 2.73 -11.93
C SER A 19 -0.56 3.38 -12.45
N ASP A 20 -0.66 4.24 -13.47
CA ASP A 20 0.53 4.85 -14.08
C ASP A 20 1.29 5.78 -13.13
N SER A 21 0.59 6.35 -12.15
CA SER A 21 1.19 7.13 -11.06
C SER A 21 2.18 6.30 -10.22
N LEU A 22 1.86 5.03 -9.96
CA LEU A 22 2.74 4.11 -9.21
C LEU A 22 3.99 3.74 -10.02
N LYS A 23 3.83 3.55 -11.34
CA LYS A 23 4.94 3.21 -12.25
C LYS A 23 5.91 4.38 -12.40
N LYS A 24 5.38 5.60 -12.56
CA LYS A 24 6.17 6.84 -12.68
C LYS A 24 6.98 7.11 -11.40
N GLY A 25 6.39 6.72 -10.27
CA GLY A 25 7.00 6.81 -8.95
C GLY A 25 6.67 8.09 -8.22
N THR A 26 6.66 7.99 -6.91
CA THR A 26 6.29 9.07 -5.99
C THR A 26 7.39 9.25 -4.95
N LYS A 27 7.64 10.51 -4.56
CA LYS A 27 8.61 10.84 -3.53
C LYS A 27 8.03 10.56 -2.14
N PHE A 28 8.80 9.85 -1.33
CA PHE A 28 8.50 9.59 0.07
C PHE A 28 9.73 9.89 0.92
N VAL A 29 9.52 10.03 2.23
CA VAL A 29 10.59 9.95 3.22
C VAL A 29 10.47 8.58 3.90
N LYS A 30 11.48 7.72 3.69
CA LYS A 30 11.65 6.46 4.42
C LYS A 30 12.26 6.76 5.77
N TRP A 31 11.76 6.13 6.83
CA TRP A 31 12.31 6.30 8.17
C TRP A 31 12.28 5.00 8.96
N ASP A 32 13.14 4.94 9.97
CA ASP A 32 13.30 3.77 10.83
C ASP A 32 13.57 4.21 12.27
N ASP A 33 12.89 3.57 13.23
CA ASP A 33 12.98 3.92 14.66
C ASP A 33 14.35 3.53 15.27
N ASP A 34 14.99 2.49 14.75
CA ASP A 34 16.21 1.92 15.35
C ASP A 34 17.47 2.69 14.91
N SER A 35 17.46 3.20 13.68
CA SER A 35 18.54 4.01 13.13
C SER A 35 18.37 5.52 13.34
N ALA A 36 17.15 5.99 13.61
CA ALA A 36 16.79 7.41 13.62
C ALA A 36 17.18 8.16 12.31
N ILE A 37 17.29 7.42 11.21
CA ILE A 37 17.64 7.95 9.89
C ILE A 37 16.35 8.22 9.10
N VAL A 38 16.32 9.37 8.43
CA VAL A 38 15.30 9.76 7.46
C VAL A 38 15.94 9.88 6.09
N THR A 39 15.41 9.15 5.12
CA THR A 39 15.96 9.07 3.77
C THR A 39 14.89 9.41 2.75
N PRO A 40 15.06 10.49 1.96
CA PRO A 40 14.19 10.75 0.81
C PRO A 40 14.39 9.67 -0.25
N ILE A 41 13.29 9.06 -0.70
CA ILE A 41 13.29 7.99 -1.70
C ILE A 41 12.26 8.27 -2.79
N ILE A 42 12.44 7.64 -3.95
CA ILE A 42 11.42 7.57 -5.01
C ILE A 42 10.89 6.14 -5.05
N LEU A 43 9.68 5.93 -4.52
CA LEU A 43 9.01 4.63 -4.53
C LEU A 43 8.28 4.40 -5.85
N ARG A 44 8.41 3.19 -6.41
CA ARG A 44 7.80 2.76 -7.66
C ARG A 44 7.24 1.34 -7.52
N SER A 45 6.23 1.06 -8.33
CA SER A 45 5.75 -0.30 -8.58
C SER A 45 6.22 -0.78 -9.95
N ASP A 46 6.48 -2.07 -10.07
CA ASP A 46 6.69 -2.67 -11.38
C ASP A 46 5.37 -2.74 -12.17
N PRO A 47 5.40 -2.82 -13.51
CA PRO A 47 4.19 -2.84 -14.32
C PRO A 47 3.25 -4.03 -14.04
N GLN A 48 3.77 -5.13 -13.48
CA GLN A 48 3.02 -6.35 -13.20
C GLN A 48 2.48 -6.39 -11.76
N GLY A 49 2.93 -5.49 -10.88
CA GLY A 49 2.43 -5.37 -9.50
C GLY A 49 2.90 -6.49 -8.59
N PHE A 50 4.13 -6.97 -8.76
CA PHE A 50 4.79 -7.98 -7.93
C PHE A 50 5.84 -7.38 -6.99
N PHE A 51 6.39 -6.22 -7.33
CA PHE A 51 7.48 -5.61 -6.59
C PHE A 51 7.26 -4.12 -6.41
N PHE A 52 7.48 -3.66 -5.18
CA PHE A 52 7.89 -2.28 -5.00
C PHE A 52 9.40 -2.17 -5.01
N TYR A 53 9.89 -1.07 -5.54
CA TYR A 53 11.30 -0.74 -5.46
C TYR A 53 11.44 0.76 -5.23
N TRP A 54 12.49 1.15 -4.54
CA TRP A 54 12.77 2.54 -4.30
C TRP A 54 14.25 2.81 -4.44
N THR A 55 14.54 4.01 -4.94
CA THR A 55 15.90 4.51 -5.08
C THR A 55 16.09 5.70 -4.16
N ASP A 56 17.20 5.68 -3.41
CA ASP A 56 17.60 6.77 -2.53
C ASP A 56 18.43 7.84 -3.26
N GLN A 57 18.91 8.84 -2.53
CA GLN A 57 19.76 9.89 -3.08
C GLN A 57 21.16 9.42 -3.52
N ASN A 58 21.64 8.29 -2.99
CA ASN A 58 22.92 7.69 -3.33
C ASN A 58 22.82 6.77 -4.56
N LYS A 59 21.62 6.68 -5.16
CA LYS A 59 21.29 5.78 -6.28
C LYS A 59 21.32 4.29 -5.88
N GLU A 60 21.24 4.00 -4.59
CA GLU A 60 21.04 2.65 -4.10
C GLU A 60 19.56 2.29 -4.27
N THR A 61 19.31 1.11 -4.84
CA THR A 61 17.96 0.64 -5.11
C THR A 61 17.67 -0.59 -4.25
N GLU A 62 16.61 -0.49 -3.47
CA GLU A 62 16.06 -1.59 -2.68
C GLU A 62 14.74 -2.07 -3.32
N LEU A 63 14.36 -3.31 -3.05
CA LEU A 63 13.16 -3.93 -3.58
C LEU A 63 12.43 -4.72 -2.48
N LEU A 64 11.10 -4.66 -2.52
CA LEU A 64 10.18 -5.40 -1.67
C LEU A 64 9.29 -6.27 -2.55
N ASP A 65 9.34 -7.58 -2.33
CA ASP A 65 8.43 -8.56 -2.91
C ASP A 65 7.05 -8.44 -2.24
N LEU A 66 6.03 -8.20 -3.06
CA LEU A 66 4.66 -8.02 -2.58
C LEU A 66 4.01 -9.30 -2.07
N SER A 67 4.52 -10.47 -2.43
CA SER A 67 4.08 -11.74 -1.84
C SER A 67 4.40 -11.84 -0.34
N LEU A 68 5.43 -11.12 0.12
CA LEU A 68 5.84 -11.06 1.52
C LEU A 68 5.04 -10.03 2.33
N VAL A 69 4.29 -9.16 1.66
CA VAL A 69 3.47 -8.16 2.34
C VAL A 69 2.29 -8.87 3.01
N LYS A 70 2.08 -8.53 4.29
CA LYS A 70 1.03 -9.09 5.14
C LYS A 70 -0.07 -8.10 5.44
N ASP A 71 0.29 -6.82 5.55
CA ASP A 71 -0.64 -5.75 5.92
C ASP A 71 -0.08 -4.39 5.47
N ALA A 72 -0.95 -3.42 5.25
CA ALA A 72 -0.60 -2.04 4.96
C ALA A 72 -1.48 -1.10 5.77
N ARG A 73 -0.85 -0.14 6.46
CA ARG A 73 -1.52 0.79 7.37
C ARG A 73 -1.28 2.22 6.94
N CYS A 74 -2.26 3.09 7.15
CA CYS A 74 -2.19 4.50 6.84
C CYS A 74 -2.75 5.33 7.99
N GLY A 75 -2.34 6.59 8.08
CA GLY A 75 -2.94 7.53 9.02
C GLY A 75 -2.61 7.18 10.47
N LYS A 76 -3.62 7.33 11.35
CA LYS A 76 -3.56 6.95 12.77
C LYS A 76 -3.20 5.48 13.05
N HIS A 77 -3.35 4.61 12.05
CA HIS A 77 -3.01 3.18 12.16
C HIS A 77 -1.59 2.87 11.71
N ALA A 78 -0.93 3.80 11.01
CA ALA A 78 0.48 3.68 10.68
C ALA A 78 1.33 3.77 11.96
N ARG A 79 2.54 3.21 11.90
CA ARG A 79 3.49 3.31 13.01
C ARG A 79 3.87 4.78 13.18
N ALA A 80 3.79 5.29 14.40
CA ALA A 80 4.28 6.62 14.74
C ALA A 80 5.73 6.52 15.22
N PRO A 81 6.61 7.48 14.87
CA PRO A 81 7.97 7.52 15.37
C PRO A 81 7.98 7.67 16.89
N LYS A 82 8.76 6.83 17.57
CA LYS A 82 8.83 6.84 19.04
C LYS A 82 9.76 7.92 19.56
N ASP A 83 10.83 8.21 18.83
CA ASP A 83 11.79 9.24 19.18
C ASP A 83 11.22 10.63 18.83
N PRO A 84 11.10 11.56 19.80
CA PRO A 84 10.69 12.94 19.56
C PRO A 84 11.52 13.64 18.50
N LYS A 85 12.84 13.40 18.44
CA LYS A 85 13.74 14.03 17.45
C LYS A 85 13.41 13.58 16.04
N LEU A 86 13.16 12.28 15.87
CA LEU A 86 12.75 11.71 14.59
C LEU A 86 11.39 12.27 14.16
N ARG A 87 10.45 12.43 15.10
CA ARG A 87 9.16 13.08 14.83
C ARG A 87 9.34 14.51 14.33
N GLU A 88 10.19 15.30 14.96
CA GLU A 88 10.50 16.67 14.53
C GLU A 88 11.11 16.70 13.12
N LEU A 89 12.02 15.78 12.81
CA LEU A 89 12.61 15.66 11.46
C LEU A 89 11.58 15.29 10.39
N LEU A 90 10.59 14.47 10.73
CA LEU A 90 9.51 14.08 9.82
C LEU A 90 8.45 15.17 9.65
N ASP A 91 8.26 16.02 10.65
CA ASP A 91 7.28 17.11 10.63
C ASP A 91 7.81 18.41 9.97
N VAL A 92 8.99 18.34 9.35
CA VAL A 92 9.61 19.49 8.67
C VAL A 92 8.70 19.97 7.54
N GLY A 93 8.21 21.22 7.68
CA GLY A 93 7.39 21.91 6.68
C GLY A 93 5.95 22.22 7.10
N ASN A 94 5.48 21.74 8.27
CA ASN A 94 4.13 21.99 8.81
C ASN A 94 3.00 21.81 7.77
N ILE A 95 3.16 20.81 6.90
CA ILE A 95 2.22 20.51 5.82
C ILE A 95 1.14 19.58 6.39
N GLY A 96 0.25 20.15 7.20
CA GLY A 96 -0.83 19.41 7.86
C GLY A 96 -0.36 18.38 8.89
N ARG A 97 -1.27 17.54 9.36
CA ARG A 97 -0.98 16.53 10.39
C ARG A 97 -0.08 15.43 9.84
N LEU A 98 1.10 15.26 10.43
CA LEU A 98 2.07 14.23 10.05
C LEU A 98 1.44 12.84 10.01
N GLU A 99 0.59 12.52 11.00
CA GLU A 99 -0.03 11.22 11.16
C GLU A 99 -0.83 10.81 9.91
N HIS A 100 -1.49 11.75 9.23
CA HIS A 100 -2.31 11.46 8.06
C HIS A 100 -1.49 11.17 6.80
N ARG A 101 -0.20 11.53 6.81
CA ARG A 101 0.72 11.32 5.68
C ARG A 101 1.58 10.07 5.85
N MET A 102 1.45 9.37 6.98
CA MET A 102 2.22 8.16 7.27
C MET A 102 1.60 6.93 6.62
N ILE A 103 2.45 6.09 6.06
CA ILE A 103 2.14 4.72 5.62
C ILE A 103 3.14 3.78 6.29
N THR A 104 2.66 2.64 6.77
CA THR A 104 3.50 1.52 7.19
C THR A 104 3.11 0.27 6.42
N VAL A 105 4.06 -0.29 5.68
CA VAL A 105 3.90 -1.61 5.04
C VAL A 105 4.53 -2.66 5.93
N VAL A 106 3.75 -3.67 6.28
CA VAL A 106 4.16 -4.81 7.10
C VAL A 106 4.47 -5.97 6.18
N TYR A 107 5.70 -6.47 6.23
CA TYR A 107 6.15 -7.56 5.36
C TYR A 107 7.03 -8.54 6.12
N GLY A 108 7.05 -9.80 5.68
CA GLY A 108 7.81 -10.84 6.35
C GLY A 108 7.63 -12.20 5.70
N ALA A 109 8.62 -13.08 5.88
CA ALA A 109 8.56 -14.45 5.37
C ALA A 109 7.48 -15.29 6.10
N ASP A 110 7.24 -14.98 7.37
CA ASP A 110 6.28 -15.66 8.24
C ASP A 110 5.73 -14.71 9.32
N LEU A 111 4.88 -15.22 10.21
CA LEU A 111 4.22 -14.44 11.27
C LEU A 111 5.16 -14.02 12.42
N VAL A 112 6.41 -14.53 12.45
CA VAL A 112 7.40 -14.22 13.48
C VAL A 112 8.42 -13.22 12.96
N ASN A 113 8.90 -13.42 11.73
CA ASN A 113 9.91 -12.62 11.08
C ASN A 113 9.28 -11.45 10.31
N ILE A 114 8.72 -10.50 11.07
CA ILE A 114 8.03 -9.31 10.55
C ILE A 114 8.97 -8.11 10.52
N SER A 115 8.97 -7.41 9.40
CA SER A 115 9.66 -6.15 9.15
C SER A 115 8.65 -5.06 8.75
N TYR A 116 9.09 -3.80 8.86
CA TYR A 116 8.25 -2.63 8.60
C TYR A 116 8.95 -1.69 7.63
N LEU A 117 8.24 -1.27 6.59
CA LEU A 117 8.65 -0.17 5.74
C LEU A 117 7.79 1.05 6.11
N ASN A 118 8.39 1.99 6.83
CA ASN A 118 7.69 3.20 7.25
C ASN A 118 8.01 4.35 6.30
N LEU A 119 6.96 4.99 5.82
CA LEU A 119 7.01 6.03 4.80
C LEU A 119 6.18 7.23 5.23
N VAL A 120 6.63 8.42 4.83
CA VAL A 120 5.86 9.66 4.93
C VAL A 120 5.72 10.26 3.55
N ALA A 121 4.46 10.47 3.13
CA ALA A 121 4.13 11.15 1.90
C ALA A 121 4.22 12.67 2.07
N PHE A 122 4.41 13.38 0.96
CA PHE A 122 4.35 14.85 1.00
C PHE A 122 2.93 15.37 1.24
N GLN A 123 1.92 14.66 0.74
CA GLN A 123 0.49 15.02 0.82
C GLN A 123 -0.33 13.84 1.35
N GLU A 124 -1.42 14.13 2.06
CA GLU A 124 -2.32 13.11 2.63
C GLU A 124 -3.02 12.30 1.53
N GLU A 125 -3.42 12.96 0.44
CA GLU A 125 -4.09 12.34 -0.70
C GLU A 125 -3.20 11.29 -1.37
N VAL A 126 -1.91 11.61 -1.48
CA VAL A 126 -0.89 10.68 -2.00
C VAL A 126 -0.74 9.49 -1.06
N ALA A 127 -0.71 9.71 0.26
CA ALA A 127 -0.61 8.63 1.22
C ALA A 127 -1.77 7.64 1.09
N LYS A 128 -3.00 8.17 0.98
CA LYS A 128 -4.22 7.39 0.81
C LYS A 128 -4.24 6.57 -0.48
N VAL A 129 -3.89 7.18 -1.61
CA VAL A 129 -3.85 6.47 -2.90
C VAL A 129 -2.86 5.32 -2.86
N TRP A 130 -1.65 5.56 -2.35
CA TRP A 130 -0.64 4.51 -2.24
C TRP A 130 -1.08 3.41 -1.29
N TRP A 131 -1.65 3.75 -0.14
CA TRP A 131 -2.15 2.75 0.79
C TRP A 131 -3.24 1.85 0.20
N ILE A 132 -4.22 2.43 -0.51
CA ILE A 132 -5.29 1.66 -1.18
C ILE A 132 -4.68 0.66 -2.15
N GLU A 133 -3.75 1.10 -2.99
CA GLU A 133 -3.12 0.26 -4.01
C GLU A 133 -2.27 -0.87 -3.41
N ILE A 134 -1.50 -0.56 -2.35
CA ILE A 134 -0.73 -1.58 -1.61
C ILE A 134 -1.68 -2.60 -0.98
N SER A 135 -2.77 -2.13 -0.38
CA SER A 135 -3.77 -2.99 0.23
C SER A 135 -4.44 -3.89 -0.81
N GLU A 136 -4.86 -3.35 -1.94
CA GLU A 136 -5.46 -4.13 -3.03
C GLU A 136 -4.47 -5.17 -3.57
N ALA A 137 -3.20 -4.80 -3.78
CA ALA A 137 -2.17 -5.73 -4.22
C ALA A 137 -1.96 -6.89 -3.22
N CYS A 138 -1.93 -6.58 -1.91
CA CYS A 138 -1.81 -7.59 -0.85
C CYS A 138 -2.97 -8.59 -0.87
N HIS A 139 -4.22 -8.12 -1.03
CA HIS A 139 -5.40 -8.99 -1.08
C HIS A 139 -5.43 -9.86 -2.34
N CYS A 140 -4.99 -9.32 -3.49
CA CYS A 140 -4.95 -10.07 -4.74
C CYS A 140 -3.88 -11.17 -4.75
N LEU A 141 -2.73 -10.93 -4.13
CA LEU A 141 -1.61 -11.88 -4.09
C LEU A 141 -1.76 -12.94 -2.99
N ASN A 142 -2.43 -12.62 -1.88
CA ASN A 142 -2.63 -13.53 -0.75
C ASN A 142 -4.13 -13.78 -0.47
N PRO A 143 -4.85 -14.55 -1.33
CA PRO A 143 -6.28 -14.80 -1.16
C PRO A 143 -6.62 -15.59 0.12
N TYR A 144 -5.64 -16.26 0.73
CA TYR A 144 -5.79 -17.02 1.97
C TYR A 144 -5.78 -16.13 3.23
N ASP A 145 -5.24 -14.90 3.17
CA ASP A 145 -5.23 -13.98 4.33
C ASP A 145 -6.60 -13.33 4.58
N THR A 146 -7.56 -13.48 3.66
CA THR A 146 -8.96 -13.04 3.82
C THR A 146 -9.65 -13.65 5.05
N VAL A 147 -9.15 -14.79 5.56
CA VAL A 147 -9.72 -15.50 6.72
C VAL A 147 -9.18 -14.97 8.05
N LEU A 148 -8.08 -14.20 8.03
CA LEU A 148 -7.46 -13.58 9.20
C LEU A 148 -7.72 -12.06 9.30
N MET A 149 -8.83 -11.59 8.72
CA MET A 149 -9.45 -10.33 9.13
C MET A 149 -10.53 -10.56 10.19
N PRO A 150 -10.22 -10.86 11.47
CA PRO A 150 -11.20 -10.66 12.52
C PRO A 150 -11.21 -9.17 12.86
N VAL A 151 -12.33 -8.52 12.56
CA VAL A 151 -12.91 -7.50 13.43
C VAL A 151 -12.04 -6.25 13.66
N LYS A 152 -12.12 -5.25 12.77
CA LYS A 152 -12.31 -3.85 13.21
C LYS A 152 -12.64 -2.77 12.18
N ASP A 153 -12.64 -3.00 10.87
CA ASP A 153 -12.96 -1.91 9.93
C ASP A 153 -14.13 -2.25 9.00
N PHE A 154 -15.35 -2.15 9.55
CA PHE A 154 -16.59 -2.15 8.75
C PHE A 154 -16.65 -0.91 7.81
N GLU A 155 -15.85 0.13 8.07
CA GLU A 155 -15.66 1.27 7.17
C GLU A 155 -14.89 0.90 5.88
N PHE A 156 -14.08 -0.17 5.89
CA PHE A 156 -13.27 -0.59 4.74
C PHE A 156 -14.14 -1.09 3.57
N LEU A 157 -15.20 -1.84 3.89
CA LEU A 157 -16.18 -2.30 2.88
C LEU A 157 -17.06 -1.15 2.38
N SER A 158 -17.40 -0.19 3.25
CA SER A 158 -18.11 1.03 2.85
C SER A 158 -17.28 1.88 1.88
N TYR A 159 -15.97 2.02 2.10
CA TYR A 159 -15.09 2.80 1.23
C TYR A 159 -14.85 2.13 -0.13
N LEU A 160 -14.62 0.80 -0.17
CA LEU A 160 -14.45 0.06 -1.43
C LEU A 160 -15.72 0.07 -2.30
N THR A 161 -16.91 0.14 -1.70
CA THR A 161 -18.15 0.34 -2.48
C THR A 161 -18.33 1.78 -2.99
N CYS A 162 -17.72 2.77 -2.32
CA CYS A 162 -17.86 4.19 -2.66
C CYS A 162 -16.83 4.68 -3.70
N VAL A 163 -15.64 4.05 -3.79
CA VAL A 163 -14.59 4.37 -4.78
C VAL A 163 -14.79 3.60 -6.09
N LYS A 164 -16.01 3.10 -6.37
CA LYS A 164 -16.43 2.78 -7.73
C LYS A 164 -16.65 4.10 -8.46
N ILE A 165 -15.55 4.69 -8.94
CA ILE A 165 -15.50 5.86 -9.79
C ILE A 165 -16.61 5.72 -10.84
N PRO A 166 -17.56 6.66 -10.96
CA PRO A 166 -18.55 6.60 -12.02
C PRO A 166 -17.79 6.72 -13.34
N SER A 167 -17.73 5.62 -14.08
CA SER A 167 -17.44 5.64 -15.51
C SER A 167 -18.42 6.61 -16.14
N LYS A 168 -17.98 7.84 -16.43
CA LYS A 168 -18.69 8.71 -17.36
C LYS A 168 -18.64 8.03 -18.73
N ASN A 169 -19.64 7.20 -18.98
CA ASN A 169 -20.07 6.84 -20.33
C ASN A 169 -20.43 8.15 -21.04
N ASN A 170 -19.48 8.72 -21.79
CA ASN A 170 -19.84 9.70 -22.79
C ASN A 170 -20.16 8.96 -24.08
N SER A 171 -21.35 8.36 -24.09
CA SER A 171 -22.04 7.98 -25.31
C SER A 171 -22.93 9.15 -25.71
N ALA A 172 -22.39 10.04 -26.54
CA ALA A 172 -23.18 10.88 -27.43
C ALA A 172 -22.72 10.48 -28.84
N ALA A 173 -23.40 9.53 -29.48
CA ALA A 173 -24.59 9.78 -30.29
C ALA A 173 -24.30 10.82 -31.39
N LYS A 174 -24.07 10.24 -32.57
CA LYS A 174 -24.32 10.69 -33.93
C LYS A 174 -25.19 11.94 -34.09
#